data_AF-A0AA37NRY7-F1
#
_entry.id   AF-A0AA37NRY7-F1
#
_cell.length_a   1.000
_cell.length_b   1.000
_cell.length_c   1.000
_cell.angle_alpha   90.00
_cell.angle_beta   90.00
_cell.angle_gamma   90.00
#
_symmetry.space_group_name_H-M   'P 1'
#
loop_
_entity.id
_entity.type
_entity.pdbx_description
1 polymer ?
#
loop_
_entity_poly.entity_id
_entity_poly.type
_entity_poly.pdbx_seq_one_letter_code
_entity_poly.pdbx_strand_id
1 'polypeptide(L)'
;MKYWKQGFYDEPVEGGVEITDERWLELIDGQAAGMLITEDEQGSPVLTEYVNSVPVPTYEQRVQQSIRERYSVDDELAILRQRDTKPDEFAAYYEYAEQCKAQAKKQMQL
;
A
#
# COMPACT_ATOMS: atom_id res chain seq x y z
N MET A 1 -19.27 -30.69 4.64
CA MET A 1 -19.73 -29.32 4.38
C MET A 1 -18.93 -28.37 5.26
N LYS A 2 -18.71 -27.14 4.79
CA LYS A 2 -18.09 -26.05 5.56
C LYS A 2 -19.00 -24.83 5.51
N TYR A 3 -18.74 -23.88 6.40
CA TYR A 3 -19.46 -22.61 6.44
C TYR A 3 -18.47 -21.45 6.25
N TRP A 4 -18.78 -20.57 5.33
CA TRP A 4 -17.95 -19.40 5.02
C TRP A 4 -18.54 -18.13 5.62
N LYS A 5 -17.71 -17.38 6.36
CA LYS A 5 -17.98 -16.01 6.83
C LYS A 5 -16.65 -15.31 7.08
N GLN A 6 -16.02 -14.75 6.04
CA GLN A 6 -14.65 -14.20 6.12
C GLN A 6 -13.62 -15.20 6.69
N GLY A 7 -13.85 -16.50 6.46
CA GLY A 7 -13.15 -17.61 7.08
C GLY A 7 -13.97 -18.89 7.00
N PHE A 8 -13.31 -20.04 7.14
CA PHE A 8 -13.97 -21.35 7.10
C PHE A 8 -14.26 -21.87 8.51
N TYR A 9 -15.47 -22.40 8.70
CA TYR A 9 -15.95 -22.97 9.94
C TYR A 9 -16.54 -24.36 9.71
N ASP A 10 -16.40 -25.23 10.71
CA ASP A 10 -16.93 -26.60 10.69
C ASP A 10 -18.42 -26.68 11.08
N GLU A 11 -18.91 -25.67 11.80
CA GLU A 11 -20.30 -25.57 12.27
C GLU A 11 -21.03 -24.39 11.60
N PRO A 12 -22.37 -24.45 11.45
CA PRO A 12 -23.15 -23.35 10.92
C PRO A 12 -22.94 -22.06 11.71
N VAL A 13 -22.67 -20.96 11.00
CA VAL A 13 -22.48 -19.63 11.60
C VAL A 13 -23.57 -18.70 11.11
N GLU A 14 -24.08 -17.81 11.98
CA GLU A 14 -25.11 -16.84 11.60
C GLU A 14 -24.63 -15.96 10.43
N GLY A 15 -25.40 -15.93 9.34
CA GLY A 15 -25.03 -15.20 8.12
C GLY A 15 -23.89 -15.83 7.32
N GLY A 16 -23.47 -17.06 7.67
CA GLY A 16 -22.49 -17.82 6.90
C GLY A 16 -23.11 -18.55 5.72
N VAL A 17 -22.36 -18.66 4.64
CA VAL A 17 -22.75 -19.41 3.43
C VAL A 17 -22.28 -20.85 3.57
N GLU A 18 -23.19 -21.82 3.45
CA GLU A 18 -22.82 -23.24 3.40
C GLU A 18 -22.14 -23.56 2.06
N ILE A 19 -21.00 -24.24 2.11
CA ILE A 19 -20.26 -24.70 0.95
C ILE A 19 -19.94 -26.20 1.05
N THR A 20 -19.79 -26.85 -0.09
CA THR A 20 -19.41 -28.26 -0.12
C THR A 20 -17.94 -28.47 0.22
N ASP A 21 -17.57 -29.68 0.65
CA ASP A 21 -16.17 -30.00 0.95
C ASP A 21 -15.31 -29.94 -0.33
N GLU A 22 -15.87 -30.30 -1.49
CA GLU A 22 -15.21 -30.14 -2.79
C GLU A 22 -14.93 -28.66 -3.10
N ARG A 23 -15.92 -27.79 -2.89
CA ARG A 23 -15.75 -26.36 -3.11
C ARG A 23 -14.73 -25.76 -2.15
N TRP A 24 -14.74 -26.19 -0.89
CA TRP A 24 -13.72 -25.81 0.08
C TRP A 24 -12.32 -26.21 -0.39
N LEU A 25 -12.13 -27.46 -0.84
CA LEU A 25 -10.84 -27.93 -1.37
C LEU A 25 -10.36 -27.10 -2.57
N GLU A 26 -11.24 -26.78 -3.54
CA GLU A 26 -10.90 -25.91 -4.67
C GLU A 26 -10.36 -24.54 -4.21
N LEU A 27 -11.00 -23.94 -3.19
CA LEU A 27 -10.59 -22.65 -2.65
C LEU A 27 -9.21 -22.73 -1.97
N ILE A 28 -8.96 -23.81 -1.22
CA ILE A 28 -7.66 -24.06 -0.56
C ILE A 28 -6.55 -24.28 -1.60
N ASP A 29 -6.82 -25.04 -2.66
CA ASP A 29 -5.87 -25.26 -3.75
C ASP A 29 -5.55 -23.96 -4.50
N GLY A 30 -6.58 -23.14 -4.77
CA GLY A 30 -6.40 -21.81 -5.37
C GLY A 30 -5.56 -20.87 -4.49
N GLN A 31 -5.80 -20.89 -3.18
CA GLN A 31 -4.99 -20.13 -2.23
C GLN A 31 -3.53 -20.61 -2.20
N ALA A 32 -3.30 -21.93 -2.25
CA ALA A 32 -1.95 -22.51 -2.36
C ALA A 32 -1.26 -22.14 -3.68
N ALA A 33 -2.02 -21.89 -4.75
CA ALA A 33 -1.53 -21.36 -6.02
C ALA A 33 -1.33 -19.84 -6.05
N GLY A 34 -1.53 -19.14 -4.91
CA GLY A 34 -1.28 -17.70 -4.78
C GLY A 34 -2.48 -16.80 -5.08
N MET A 35 -3.69 -17.36 -5.20
CA MET A 35 -4.92 -16.58 -5.29
C MET A 35 -5.39 -16.13 -3.90
N LEU A 36 -6.23 -15.09 -3.86
CA LEU A 36 -6.96 -14.71 -2.66
C LEU A 36 -8.35 -15.31 -2.68
N ILE A 37 -8.83 -15.72 -1.50
CA ILE A 37 -10.25 -16.04 -1.30
C ILE A 37 -10.94 -14.76 -0.83
N THR A 38 -11.85 -14.23 -1.65
CA THR A 38 -12.64 -13.03 -1.37
C THR A 38 -14.13 -13.35 -1.39
N GLU A 39 -14.97 -12.41 -0.97
CA GLU A 39 -16.42 -12.54 -1.02
C GLU A 39 -16.98 -11.88 -2.29
N ASP A 40 -17.92 -12.54 -2.95
CA ASP A 40 -18.72 -11.93 -4.02
C ASP A 40 -19.89 -11.10 -3.45
N GLU A 41 -20.70 -10.50 -4.33
CA GLU A 41 -21.87 -9.70 -3.94
C GLU A 41 -22.92 -10.48 -3.13
N GLN A 42 -22.88 -11.81 -3.16
CA GLN A 42 -23.80 -12.70 -2.45
C GLN A 42 -23.17 -13.23 -1.14
N GLY A 43 -21.96 -12.79 -0.80
CA GLY A 43 -21.22 -13.26 0.37
C GLY A 43 -20.59 -14.65 0.21
N SER A 44 -20.54 -15.18 -1.01
CA SER A 44 -19.95 -16.49 -1.29
C SER A 44 -18.44 -16.39 -1.55
N PRO A 45 -17.64 -17.38 -1.13
CA PRO A 45 -16.21 -17.35 -1.36
C PRO A 45 -15.85 -17.62 -2.83
N VAL A 46 -15.06 -16.72 -3.40
CA VAL A 46 -14.53 -16.78 -4.76
C VAL A 46 -13.02 -16.59 -4.77
N LEU A 47 -12.34 -17.20 -5.74
CA LEU A 47 -10.91 -17.00 -5.96
C LEU A 47 -10.71 -15.78 -6.84
N THR A 48 -9.86 -14.87 -6.38
CA THR A 48 -9.49 -13.65 -7.09
C THR A 48 -7.97 -13.58 -7.21
N GLU A 49 -7.47 -13.07 -8.33
CA GLU A 49 -6.03 -12.83 -8.49
C GLU A 49 -5.54 -11.84 -7.42
N TYR A 50 -4.35 -12.13 -6.87
CA TYR A 50 -3.69 -11.18 -5.99
C TYR A 50 -3.14 -10.02 -6.83
N VAL A 51 -3.95 -8.97 -6.99
CA VAL A 51 -3.50 -7.72 -7.61
C VAL A 51 -2.77 -6.91 -6.55
N ASN A 52 -1.45 -7.03 -6.53
CA ASN A 52 -0.56 -6.07 -5.88
C ASN A 52 -0.63 -4.73 -6.64
N SER A 53 -1.73 -4.01 -6.53
CA SER A 53 -1.80 -2.65 -7.06
C SER A 53 -1.03 -1.74 -6.11
N VAL A 54 0.30 -1.70 -6.25
CA VAL A 54 1.08 -0.63 -5.61
C VAL A 54 0.63 0.67 -6.28
N PRO A 55 0.01 1.60 -5.56
CA PRO A 55 -0.41 2.87 -6.15
C PRO A 55 0.83 3.53 -6.76
N VAL A 56 0.74 3.94 -8.02
CA VAL A 56 1.82 4.73 -8.63
C VAL A 56 1.96 6.00 -7.78
N PRO A 57 3.13 6.26 -7.18
CA PRO A 57 3.26 7.39 -6.28
C PRO A 57 3.07 8.69 -7.06
N THR A 58 2.33 9.61 -6.45
CA THR A 58 2.12 10.94 -6.99
C THR A 58 3.44 11.71 -7.07
N TYR A 59 3.45 12.81 -7.81
CA TYR A 59 4.61 13.70 -7.88
C TYR A 59 5.09 14.12 -6.48
N GLU A 60 4.17 14.54 -5.61
CA GLU A 60 4.50 14.97 -4.25
C GLU A 60 5.11 13.84 -3.41
N GLN A 61 4.56 12.62 -3.52
CA GLN A 61 5.08 11.45 -2.82
C GLN A 61 6.50 11.09 -3.28
N ARG A 62 6.77 11.19 -4.59
CA ARG A 62 8.12 10.96 -5.12
C ARG A 62 9.13 11.98 -4.63
N VAL A 63 8.75 13.27 -4.64
CA VAL A 63 9.61 14.34 -4.12
C VAL A 63 9.90 14.11 -2.64
N GLN A 64 8.87 13.80 -1.86
CA GLN A 64 9.02 13.50 -0.43
C GLN A 64 9.94 12.30 -0.22
N GLN A 65 9.77 11.20 -0.96
CA GLN A 65 10.63 10.03 -0.85
C GLN A 65 12.11 10.37 -1.10
N SER A 66 12.41 11.15 -2.14
CA SER A 66 13.78 11.60 -2.43
C SER A 66 14.34 12.53 -1.34
N ILE A 67 13.49 13.38 -0.73
CA ILE A 67 13.93 14.21 0.40
C ILE A 67 14.26 13.33 1.62
N ARG A 68 13.47 12.28 1.86
CA ARG A 68 13.65 11.32 2.97
C ARG A 68 14.93 10.50 2.89
N GLU A 69 15.57 10.39 1.73
CA GLU A 69 16.89 9.76 1.58
C GLU A 69 17.99 10.52 2.34
N ARG A 70 17.79 11.83 2.57
CA ARG A 70 18.80 12.70 3.18
C ARG A 70 18.34 13.36 4.47
N TYR A 71 17.06 13.68 4.60
CA TYR A 71 16.52 14.41 5.74
C TYR A 71 15.31 13.70 6.34
N SER A 72 15.35 13.45 7.65
CA SER A 72 14.16 13.04 8.40
C SER A 72 13.16 14.18 8.52
N VAL A 73 11.92 13.88 8.94
CA VAL A 73 10.90 14.91 9.20
C VAL A 73 11.38 15.89 10.28
N ASP A 74 12.05 15.38 11.31
CA ASP A 74 12.54 16.19 12.41
C ASP A 74 13.69 17.11 11.98
N ASP A 75 14.58 16.62 11.10
CA ASP A 75 15.65 17.44 10.52
C ASP A 75 15.09 18.62 9.72
N GLU A 76 14.11 18.36 8.85
CA GLU A 76 13.45 19.42 8.08
C GLU A 76 12.80 20.44 9.00
N LEU A 77 12.08 19.98 10.03
CA LEU A 77 11.43 20.87 10.99
C LEU A 77 12.46 21.74 11.74
N ALA A 78 13.60 21.16 12.12
CA ALA A 78 14.69 21.90 12.75
C ALA A 78 15.30 22.95 11.81
N ILE A 79 15.58 22.57 10.55
CA ILE A 79 16.12 23.46 9.52
C ILE A 79 15.15 24.61 9.24
N LEU A 80 13.85 24.33 9.11
CA LEU A 80 12.82 25.34 8.85
C LEU A 80 12.67 26.33 10.02
N ARG A 81 12.76 25.86 11.27
CA ARG A 81 12.72 26.73 12.45
C ARG A 81 13.96 27.61 12.58
N GLN A 82 15.09 27.14 12.07
CA GLN A 82 16.38 27.85 12.11
C GLN A 82 16.67 28.60 10.82
N ARG A 83 15.71 28.72 9.90
CA ARG A 83 15.89 29.36 8.58
C ARG A 83 16.61 30.70 8.66
N ASP A 84 16.19 31.54 9.60
CA ASP A 84 16.69 32.91 9.70
C ASP A 84 17.97 33.02 10.56
N THR A 85 18.27 32.00 11.38
CA THR A 85 19.47 31.94 12.23
C THR A 85 20.62 31.15 11.61
N LYS A 86 20.32 30.26 10.67
CA LYS A 86 21.25 29.42 9.93
C LYS A 86 20.88 29.38 8.44
N PRO A 87 21.05 30.50 7.72
CA PRO A 87 20.64 30.62 6.33
C PRO A 87 21.38 29.64 5.40
N ASP A 88 22.62 29.28 5.70
CA ASP A 88 23.41 28.34 4.89
C ASP A 88 22.85 26.90 4.97
N GLU A 89 22.42 26.45 6.15
CA GLU A 89 21.79 25.13 6.32
C GLU A 89 20.44 25.09 5.58
N PHE A 90 19.67 26.17 5.66
CA PHE A 90 18.42 26.29 4.90
C PHE A 90 18.65 26.35 3.39
N ALA A 91 19.66 27.09 2.92
CA ALA A 91 19.98 27.19 1.51
C ALA A 91 20.37 25.81 0.92
N ALA A 92 21.18 25.04 1.64
CA ALA A 92 21.55 23.69 1.24
C ALA A 92 20.34 22.74 1.18
N TYR A 93 19.44 22.81 2.16
CA TYR A 93 18.18 22.06 2.14
C TYR A 93 17.29 22.48 0.96
N TYR A 94 17.12 23.78 0.75
CA TYR A 94 16.29 24.33 -0.32
C TYR A 94 16.80 23.90 -1.70
N GLU A 95 18.11 23.99 -1.94
CA GLU A 95 18.73 23.53 -3.19
C GLU A 95 18.48 22.04 -3.42
N TYR A 96 18.65 21.22 -2.38
CA TYR A 96 18.38 19.78 -2.48
C TYR A 96 16.90 19.50 -2.78
N ALA A 97 15.97 20.21 -2.13
CA ALA A 97 14.54 20.06 -2.38
C ALA A 97 14.17 20.43 -3.83
N GLU A 98 14.77 21.48 -4.40
CA GLU A 98 14.57 21.84 -5.81
C GLU A 98 15.15 20.79 -6.77
N GLN A 99 16.29 20.19 -6.45
CA GLN A 99 16.85 19.07 -7.21
C GLN A 99 15.91 17.85 -7.19
N CYS A 100 15.36 17.48 -6.03
CA CYS A 100 14.38 16.40 -5.91
C CYS A 100 13.14 16.65 -6.77
N LYS A 101 12.61 17.88 -6.77
CA LYS A 101 11.49 18.29 -7.63
C LYS A 101 11.81 18.14 -9.11
N ALA A 102 12.99 18.61 -9.54
CA ALA A 102 13.43 18.50 -10.93
C ALA A 102 13.59 17.03 -11.37
N GLN A 103 14.13 16.17 -10.50
CA GLN A 103 14.27 14.74 -10.77
C GLN A 103 12.90 14.06 -10.87
N ALA A 104 11.97 14.34 -9.96
CA ALA A 104 10.62 13.77 -9.99
C ALA A 104 9.88 14.15 -11.28
N LYS A 105 10.01 15.39 -11.75
CA LYS A 105 9.44 15.81 -13.06
C LYS A 105 10.01 15.00 -14.22
N LYS A 106 11.34 14.84 -14.30
CA LYS A 106 11.99 14.03 -15.34
C LYS A 106 11.53 12.58 -15.33
N GLN A 107 11.41 11.97 -14.16
CA GLN A 107 10.97 10.58 -14.01
C GLN A 107 9.50 10.39 -14.40
N MET A 108 8.66 11.41 -14.18
CA MET A 108 7.23 11.37 -14.49
C MET A 108 6.87 11.98 -15.86
N GLN A 109 7.85 12.47 -16.62
CA GLN A 109 7.66 13.16 -17.90
C GLN A 109 6.73 14.39 -17.80
N LEU A 110 6.80 15.12 -16.68
CA LEU A 110 6.05 16.34 -16.38
C LEU A 110 6.82 17.62 -16.75
#